data_AF-A0A922MNJ2-F1
#
_entry.id   AF-A0A922MNJ2-F1
#
_cell.length_a   1.000
_cell.length_b   1.000
_cell.length_c   1.000
_cell.angle_alpha   90.00
_cell.angle_beta   90.00
_cell.angle_gamma   90.00
#
_symmetry.space_group_name_H-M   'P 1'
#
loop_
_entity.id
_entity.type
_entity.pdbx_description
1 polymer ?
#
loop_
_entity_poly.entity_id
_entity_poly.type
_entity_poly.pdbx_seq_one_letter_code
_entity_poly.pdbx_strand_id
1 'polypeptide(L)'
;MGETTDLKLTQLFSYYILFMISDVLSSHDIKGKNDYRCTPIEVPINDPVHRYSGVRCLNLTRPQTFQTYRCLDNGTTFERIVFQTPLFDLSHIYEYRPGFINQLRTFENGLMKIEEDDGELFPPSDPDSHYCYQNQLPRETRCHKYQVNNVLGSNLWIILLYRHHNQIARELYRLNPSWDDKRLFYTARDINIAISVQIYFYELLPIIFGKKNMIREGLIGRGGFRDLYDENVEPRMSDEYFYGMRWFHMIQKTNMNFNPKFSIFGSPERFKYPFLKYPITTRPKAEVSLQMADRLLGGILFSSDAPTSDLKKGRYFGIQPYVNYKEFCTNRKYTSFADLKDSFSCEHLSRLMEVYEDPKDVELVAALWLEKPVKGGNIPETLYCLLTEQYKRTIKSDRHCNPLMKCNSSRIGKLDLTPWKESA
;
A
#
# COMPACT_ATOMS: atom_id res chain seq x y z
N MET A 1 -19.31 8.82 -13.91
CA MET A 1 -18.45 8.01 -13.02
C MET A 1 -19.11 8.02 -11.66
N GLY A 2 -19.46 6.84 -11.14
CA GLY A 2 -20.25 6.70 -9.92
C GLY A 2 -19.47 7.04 -8.65
N GLU A 3 -20.18 7.52 -7.62
CA GLU A 3 -19.66 7.57 -6.25
C GLU A 3 -19.42 6.12 -5.78
N THR A 4 -18.19 5.75 -5.43
CA THR A 4 -17.85 4.36 -5.07
C THR A 4 -18.33 4.00 -3.67
N THR A 5 -18.43 4.97 -2.76
CA THR A 5 -18.98 4.80 -1.40
C THR A 5 -19.43 6.14 -0.81
N ASP A 6 -20.45 6.14 0.06
CA ASP A 6 -20.81 7.29 0.92
C ASP A 6 -19.84 7.51 2.10
N LEU A 7 -18.79 6.70 2.19
CA LEU A 7 -17.87 6.68 3.30
C LEU A 7 -16.98 7.93 3.31
N LYS A 8 -16.90 8.58 4.48
CA LYS A 8 -16.05 9.75 4.70
C LYS A 8 -14.79 9.32 5.44
N LEU A 9 -13.66 9.29 4.73
CA LEU A 9 -12.36 8.86 5.25
C LEU A 9 -11.34 9.97 5.18
N THR A 10 -10.57 10.20 6.24
CA THR A 10 -9.44 11.13 6.17
C THR A 10 -8.40 10.64 5.15
N GLN A 11 -7.62 11.56 4.57
CA GLN A 11 -6.50 11.16 3.69
C GLN A 11 -5.45 10.31 4.42
N LEU A 12 -5.37 10.45 5.74
CA LEU A 12 -4.47 9.63 6.56
C LEU A 12 -4.78 8.12 6.40
N PHE A 13 -6.06 7.77 6.21
CA PHE A 13 -6.48 6.40 5.94
C PHE A 13 -5.84 5.86 4.66
N SER A 14 -6.01 6.56 3.53
CA SER A 14 -5.48 6.11 2.23
C SER A 14 -3.95 6.06 2.23
N TYR A 15 -3.30 7.01 2.93
CA TYR A 15 -1.86 7.06 3.09
C TYR A 15 -1.32 5.87 3.88
N TYR A 16 -1.99 5.50 4.97
CA TYR A 16 -1.56 4.35 5.77
C TYR A 16 -1.79 3.02 5.06
N ILE A 17 -2.90 2.88 4.32
CA ILE A 17 -3.12 1.69 3.49
C ILE A 17 -1.98 1.54 2.47
N LEU A 18 -1.61 2.62 1.77
CA LEU A 18 -0.52 2.58 0.80
C LEU A 18 0.84 2.26 1.45
N PHE A 19 1.10 2.84 2.62
CA PHE A 19 2.28 2.53 3.45
C PHE A 19 2.35 1.03 3.76
N MET A 20 1.27 0.43 4.24
CA MET A 20 1.24 -1.00 4.58
C MET A 20 1.35 -1.90 3.34
N ILE A 21 0.77 -1.50 2.20
CA ILE A 21 0.98 -2.23 0.93
C ILE A 21 2.45 -2.23 0.54
N SER A 22 3.15 -1.10 0.70
CA SER A 22 4.57 -0.99 0.34
C SER A 22 5.50 -1.85 1.19
N ASP A 23 5.02 -2.35 2.33
CA ASP A 23 5.78 -3.26 3.17
C ASP A 23 5.97 -4.64 2.54
N VAL A 24 4.95 -5.10 1.83
CA VAL A 24 4.87 -6.44 1.23
C VAL A 24 4.97 -6.42 -0.29
N LEU A 25 5.06 -5.24 -0.90
CA LEU A 25 5.09 -5.04 -2.35
C LEU A 25 6.39 -4.38 -2.82
N SER A 26 6.98 -4.91 -3.90
CA SER A 26 8.09 -4.28 -4.62
C SER A 26 7.63 -3.60 -5.92
N SER A 27 8.26 -2.49 -6.28
CA SER A 27 8.13 -1.82 -7.59
C SER A 27 9.25 -2.28 -8.53
N HIS A 28 8.92 -2.54 -9.80
CA HIS A 28 9.85 -3.11 -10.79
C HIS A 28 9.88 -2.33 -12.12
N ASP A 29 9.49 -1.06 -12.11
CA ASP A 29 9.47 -0.28 -13.35
C ASP A 29 10.91 0.01 -13.82
N ILE A 30 11.16 -0.25 -15.11
CA ILE A 30 12.47 -0.13 -15.73
C ILE A 30 12.50 1.13 -16.61
N LYS A 31 13.68 1.76 -16.74
CA LYS A 31 13.89 2.86 -17.68
C LYS A 31 14.24 2.34 -19.08
N GLY A 32 13.51 2.80 -20.10
CA GLY A 32 14.08 2.94 -21.46
C GLY A 32 13.14 2.60 -22.62
N LYS A 33 13.00 3.53 -23.58
CA LYS A 33 12.23 3.40 -24.83
C LYS A 33 12.66 2.23 -25.73
N ASN A 34 13.90 1.75 -25.58
CA ASN A 34 14.50 0.67 -26.37
C ASN A 34 14.54 -0.67 -25.62
N ASP A 35 13.93 -0.75 -24.44
CA ASP A 35 13.84 -1.99 -23.68
C ASP A 35 12.69 -2.86 -24.24
N TYR A 36 12.95 -4.15 -24.49
CA TYR A 36 11.92 -5.10 -24.92
C TYR A 36 10.75 -5.24 -23.93
N ARG A 37 10.95 -4.78 -22.68
CA ARG A 37 9.94 -4.73 -21.62
C ARG A 37 9.02 -3.52 -21.74
N CYS A 38 9.31 -2.52 -22.58
CA CYS A 38 8.35 -1.45 -22.85
C CYS A 38 7.09 -1.97 -23.55
N THR A 39 5.94 -1.56 -23.04
CA THR A 39 4.63 -1.93 -23.57
C THR A 39 3.67 -0.75 -23.48
N PRO A 40 3.76 0.22 -24.41
CA PRO A 40 2.95 1.43 -24.35
C PRO A 40 1.45 1.12 -24.35
N ILE A 41 0.69 1.96 -23.65
CA ILE A 41 -0.77 1.98 -23.73
C ILE A 41 -1.14 2.96 -24.83
N GLU A 42 -1.80 2.49 -25.89
CA GLU A 42 -2.26 3.36 -26.98
C GLU A 42 -3.44 4.21 -26.52
N VAL A 43 -3.42 5.49 -26.88
CA VAL A 43 -4.46 6.45 -26.53
C VAL A 43 -5.38 6.66 -27.73
N PRO A 44 -6.71 6.44 -27.60
CA PRO A 44 -7.65 6.63 -28.71
C PRO A 44 -7.65 8.06 -29.25
N ILE A 45 -7.94 8.21 -30.56
CA ILE A 45 -7.99 9.53 -31.21
C ILE A 45 -9.00 10.46 -30.52
N ASN A 46 -10.13 9.92 -30.09
CA ASN A 46 -11.24 10.66 -29.47
C ASN A 46 -11.14 10.74 -27.93
N ASP A 47 -9.99 10.40 -27.35
CA ASP A 47 -9.77 10.43 -25.91
C ASP A 47 -10.15 11.81 -25.32
N PRO A 48 -10.95 11.87 -24.24
CA PRO A 48 -11.44 13.13 -23.68
C PRO A 48 -10.34 14.03 -23.12
N VAL A 49 -9.22 13.47 -22.67
CA VAL A 49 -8.09 14.21 -22.09
C VAL A 49 -7.07 14.54 -23.18
N HIS A 50 -6.76 13.57 -24.03
CA HIS A 50 -5.60 13.66 -24.93
C HIS A 50 -5.92 14.02 -26.38
N ARG A 51 -7.19 14.13 -26.79
CA ARG A 51 -7.56 14.46 -28.19
C ARG A 51 -6.79 15.66 -28.77
N TYR A 52 -6.50 16.69 -27.98
CA TYR A 52 -5.78 17.90 -28.40
C TYR A 52 -4.33 18.02 -27.92
N SER A 53 -3.84 17.06 -27.12
CA SER A 53 -2.51 17.15 -26.48
C SER A 53 -1.36 16.60 -27.34
N GLY A 54 -1.67 15.89 -28.42
CA GLY A 54 -0.69 15.14 -29.23
C GLY A 54 -0.18 13.84 -28.57
N VAL A 55 -0.53 13.56 -27.30
CA VAL A 55 -0.20 12.31 -26.62
C VAL A 55 -1.00 11.16 -27.22
N ARG A 56 -0.30 10.16 -27.76
CA ARG A 56 -0.92 8.97 -28.38
C ARG A 56 -0.46 7.64 -27.77
N CYS A 57 0.46 7.69 -26.82
CA CYS A 57 0.81 6.55 -26.01
C CYS A 57 1.18 6.98 -24.59
N LEU A 58 0.83 6.15 -23.61
CA LEU A 58 1.27 6.28 -22.23
C LEU A 58 2.37 5.26 -21.95
N ASN A 59 3.41 5.67 -21.24
CA ASN A 59 4.54 4.81 -20.90
C ASN A 59 4.11 3.75 -19.89
N LEU A 60 4.40 2.49 -20.20
CA LEU A 60 4.25 1.36 -19.29
C LEU A 60 5.34 0.32 -19.57
N THR A 61 5.82 -0.32 -18.52
CA THR A 61 6.76 -1.45 -18.61
C THR A 61 6.09 -2.74 -18.13
N ARG A 62 6.46 -3.85 -18.77
CA ARG A 62 6.13 -5.20 -18.30
C ARG A 62 6.76 -5.41 -16.92
N PRO A 63 6.08 -6.12 -16.01
CA PRO A 63 6.67 -6.49 -14.74
C PRO A 63 7.91 -7.36 -14.94
N GLN A 64 8.83 -7.26 -13.98
CA GLN A 64 9.89 -8.24 -13.84
C GLN A 64 9.32 -9.55 -13.29
N THR A 65 9.79 -10.66 -13.85
CA THR A 65 9.39 -12.01 -13.48
C THR A 65 10.60 -12.82 -13.04
N PHE A 66 10.38 -13.92 -12.34
CA PHE A 66 11.44 -14.87 -12.01
C PHE A 66 12.15 -15.41 -13.26
N GLN A 67 11.46 -15.53 -14.41
CA GLN A 67 12.06 -15.90 -15.69
C GLN A 67 12.98 -14.81 -16.22
N THR A 68 12.53 -13.55 -16.26
CA THR A 68 13.36 -12.43 -16.70
C THR A 68 14.53 -12.14 -15.76
N TYR A 69 14.40 -12.52 -14.47
CA TYR A 69 15.48 -12.49 -13.49
C TYR A 69 16.42 -13.70 -13.60
N ARG A 70 16.10 -14.69 -14.46
CA ARG A 70 16.84 -15.95 -14.65
C ARG A 70 16.88 -16.84 -13.40
N CYS A 71 15.88 -16.71 -12.53
CA CYS A 71 15.63 -17.64 -11.42
C CYS A 71 14.83 -18.87 -11.87
N LEU A 72 13.98 -18.73 -12.89
CA LEU A 72 13.19 -19.81 -13.49
C LEU A 72 13.39 -19.86 -15.01
N ASP A 73 13.15 -21.01 -15.61
CA ASP A 73 13.20 -21.18 -17.06
C ASP A 73 12.02 -20.47 -17.76
N ASN A 74 12.24 -19.97 -18.98
CA ASN A 74 11.22 -19.25 -19.76
C ASN A 74 9.97 -20.09 -20.12
N GLY A 75 10.00 -21.42 -19.93
CA GLY A 75 8.88 -22.33 -20.17
C GLY A 75 7.99 -22.60 -18.95
N THR A 76 8.31 -22.04 -17.79
CA THR A 76 7.49 -22.20 -16.58
C THR A 76 6.35 -21.18 -16.51
N THR A 77 5.41 -21.40 -15.59
CA THR A 77 4.31 -20.46 -15.32
C THR A 77 4.86 -19.07 -15.00
N PHE A 78 4.33 -18.06 -15.68
CA PHE A 78 4.67 -16.66 -15.42
C PHE A 78 4.44 -16.33 -13.94
N GLU A 79 5.48 -15.80 -13.27
CA GLU A 79 5.37 -15.39 -11.88
C GLU A 79 6.15 -14.09 -11.66
N ARG A 80 5.48 -13.08 -11.14
CA ARG A 80 6.08 -11.79 -10.84
C ARG A 80 7.08 -11.95 -9.71
N ILE A 81 8.26 -11.35 -9.86
CA ILE A 81 9.22 -11.34 -8.75
C ILE A 81 8.75 -10.36 -7.67
N VAL A 82 8.89 -10.73 -6.40
CA VAL A 82 8.67 -9.85 -5.25
C VAL A 82 9.90 -9.94 -4.36
N PHE A 83 10.49 -8.80 -4.01
CA PHE A 83 11.69 -8.75 -3.17
C PHE A 83 11.38 -8.51 -1.69
N GLN A 84 10.23 -7.90 -1.39
CA GLN A 84 9.80 -7.67 -0.01
C GLN A 84 9.56 -8.97 0.76
N THR A 85 9.67 -8.89 2.08
CA THR A 85 9.17 -9.92 2.99
C THR A 85 7.66 -10.10 2.80
N PRO A 86 7.12 -11.32 2.87
CA PRO A 86 5.70 -11.58 2.66
C PRO A 86 4.83 -11.27 3.91
N LEU A 87 5.38 -10.54 4.88
CA LEU A 87 4.78 -10.26 6.18
C LEU A 87 4.76 -8.75 6.44
N PHE A 88 3.81 -8.29 7.25
CA PHE A 88 3.75 -6.89 7.69
C PHE A 88 4.74 -6.66 8.85
N ASP A 89 6.03 -6.55 8.53
CA ASP A 89 7.14 -6.47 9.49
C ASP A 89 7.98 -5.18 9.38
N LEU A 90 7.42 -4.15 8.73
CA LEU A 90 8.07 -2.86 8.49
C LEU A 90 9.42 -2.99 7.76
N SER A 91 9.55 -3.97 6.87
CA SER A 91 10.76 -4.23 6.08
C SER A 91 11.19 -3.06 5.22
N HIS A 92 10.27 -2.19 4.79
CA HIS A 92 10.61 -0.97 4.06
C HIS A 92 11.20 0.14 4.96
N ILE A 93 11.14 0.00 6.29
CA ILE A 93 11.86 0.84 7.27
C ILE A 93 13.16 0.14 7.71
N TYR A 94 13.07 -1.17 7.99
CA TYR A 94 14.15 -1.95 8.59
C TYR A 94 15.04 -2.71 7.60
N GLU A 95 14.81 -2.53 6.30
CA GLU A 95 15.42 -3.26 5.19
C GLU A 95 15.20 -4.79 5.23
N TYR A 96 14.68 -5.34 4.13
CA TYR A 96 14.52 -6.79 3.96
C TYR A 96 15.84 -7.50 3.59
N ARG A 97 16.84 -6.77 3.07
CA ARG A 97 18.09 -7.37 2.57
C ARG A 97 19.08 -7.64 3.72
N PRO A 98 19.69 -8.84 3.78
CA PRO A 98 20.66 -9.16 4.82
C PRO A 98 21.80 -8.13 4.89
N GLY A 99 22.03 -7.59 6.10
CA GLY A 99 23.12 -6.66 6.38
C GLY A 99 22.87 -5.19 6.00
N PHE A 100 21.84 -4.88 5.20
CA PHE A 100 21.55 -3.49 4.80
C PHE A 100 21.09 -2.64 5.99
N ILE A 101 20.35 -3.25 6.93
CA ILE A 101 19.94 -2.61 8.19
C ILE A 101 21.12 -2.07 9.01
N ASN A 102 22.31 -2.67 8.91
CA ASN A 102 23.50 -2.19 9.62
C ASN A 102 23.92 -0.80 9.16
N GLN A 103 23.59 -0.41 7.93
CA GLN A 103 23.89 0.93 7.42
C GLN A 103 22.97 2.00 8.02
N LEU A 104 21.79 1.59 8.49
CA LEU A 104 20.77 2.45 9.10
C LEU A 104 20.90 2.55 10.63
N ARG A 105 21.74 1.72 11.27
CA ARG A 105 21.92 1.67 12.73
C ARG A 105 23.11 2.49 13.20
N THR A 106 22.99 3.14 14.36
CA THR A 106 24.14 3.78 15.04
C THR A 106 25.01 2.75 15.76
N PHE A 107 24.46 1.58 16.09
CA PHE A 107 25.05 0.59 17.02
C PHE A 107 25.29 1.13 18.43
N GLU A 108 24.52 2.16 18.80
CA GLU A 108 24.55 2.77 20.11
C GLU A 108 23.11 2.89 20.64
N ASN A 109 22.87 2.35 21.84
CA ASN A 109 21.60 2.40 22.56
C ASN A 109 20.38 1.92 21.76
N GLY A 110 20.58 1.06 20.77
CA GLY A 110 19.53 0.51 19.92
C GLY A 110 18.97 1.50 18.91
N LEU A 111 19.69 2.59 18.59
CA LEU A 111 19.18 3.67 17.75
C LEU A 111 19.43 3.44 16.26
N MET A 112 18.53 3.98 15.45
CA MET A 112 18.74 4.22 14.03
C MET A 112 19.35 5.60 13.78
N LYS A 113 20.20 5.71 12.76
CA LYS A 113 20.80 6.96 12.29
C LYS A 113 19.69 7.90 11.85
N ILE A 114 19.78 9.16 12.25
CA ILE A 114 18.85 10.23 11.88
C ILE A 114 19.68 11.43 11.43
N GLU A 115 19.15 12.18 10.47
CA GLU A 115 19.70 13.45 10.03
C GLU A 115 18.79 14.58 10.49
N GLU A 116 19.37 15.64 11.05
CA GLU A 116 18.65 16.84 11.43
C GLU A 116 18.74 17.88 10.31
N ASP A 117 17.61 18.52 10.00
CA ASP A 117 17.51 19.56 8.97
C ASP A 117 16.49 20.59 9.43
N ASP A 118 16.97 21.80 9.76
CA ASP A 118 16.19 22.92 10.29
C ASP A 118 15.25 22.53 11.46
N GLY A 119 15.83 21.82 12.45
CA GLY A 119 15.15 21.40 13.67
C GLY A 119 14.25 20.17 13.52
N GLU A 120 14.15 19.59 12.33
CA GLU A 120 13.36 18.38 12.06
C GLU A 120 14.23 17.15 11.83
N LEU A 121 13.77 15.98 12.29
CA LEU A 121 14.52 14.72 12.23
C LEU A 121 14.08 13.84 11.06
N PHE A 122 14.99 13.40 10.22
CA PHE A 122 14.69 12.60 9.04
C PHE A 122 15.47 11.29 9.00
N PRO A 123 14.97 10.27 8.30
CA PRO A 123 15.78 9.14 7.90
C PRO A 123 17.03 9.61 7.10
N PRO A 124 18.14 8.85 7.15
CA PRO A 124 19.37 9.16 6.44
C PRO A 124 19.10 9.41 4.96
N SER A 125 19.82 10.35 4.36
CA SER A 125 19.72 10.64 2.94
C SER A 125 20.62 9.71 2.12
N ASP A 126 20.23 9.49 0.86
CA ASP A 126 21.03 8.80 -0.14
C ASP A 126 20.95 9.58 -1.46
N PRO A 127 21.97 10.40 -1.80
CA PRO A 127 21.96 11.21 -3.01
C PRO A 127 22.01 10.36 -4.29
N ASP A 128 22.53 9.14 -4.21
CA ASP A 128 22.66 8.21 -5.34
C ASP A 128 21.51 7.19 -5.41
N SER A 129 20.49 7.38 -4.58
CA SER A 129 19.35 6.47 -4.51
C SER A 129 18.58 6.45 -5.82
N HIS A 130 18.38 5.25 -6.33
CA HIS A 130 17.56 4.99 -7.51
C HIS A 130 16.06 4.91 -7.16
N TYR A 131 15.72 4.99 -5.87
CA TYR A 131 14.34 4.90 -5.37
C TYR A 131 13.61 6.23 -5.39
N CYS A 132 14.32 7.36 -5.56
CA CYS A 132 13.68 8.65 -5.77
C CYS A 132 13.91 9.16 -7.19
N TYR A 133 12.92 8.89 -8.04
CA TYR A 133 13.00 9.20 -9.47
C TYR A 133 12.95 10.70 -9.77
N GLN A 134 12.48 11.50 -8.80
CA GLN A 134 12.34 12.95 -8.91
C GLN A 134 13.51 13.70 -8.27
N ASN A 135 14.59 13.01 -7.86
CA ASN A 135 15.71 13.60 -7.14
C ASN A 135 16.61 14.45 -8.03
N GLN A 136 16.10 15.63 -8.37
CA GLN A 136 16.75 16.64 -9.20
C GLN A 136 17.11 17.82 -8.32
N LEU A 137 18.36 17.92 -7.87
CA LEU A 137 18.85 19.15 -7.24
C LEU A 137 18.71 20.32 -8.25
N PRO A 138 18.23 21.52 -7.86
CA PRO A 138 17.90 21.98 -6.50
C PRO A 138 16.42 21.81 -6.10
N ARG A 139 15.64 21.06 -6.88
CA ARG A 139 14.19 20.86 -6.69
C ARG A 139 13.89 19.86 -5.59
N GLU A 140 14.46 18.66 -5.63
CA GLU A 140 14.37 17.74 -4.51
C GLU A 140 15.46 18.03 -3.47
N THR A 141 15.05 18.21 -2.21
CA THR A 141 16.01 18.48 -1.13
C THR A 141 16.44 17.22 -0.38
N ARG A 142 15.70 16.10 -0.49
CA ARG A 142 15.99 14.89 0.31
C ARG A 142 15.40 13.60 -0.27
N CYS A 143 16.28 12.69 -0.66
CA CYS A 143 15.96 11.29 -0.90
C CYS A 143 16.40 10.44 0.30
N HIS A 144 15.50 9.65 0.89
CA HIS A 144 15.82 8.81 2.04
C HIS A 144 16.45 7.48 1.59
N LYS A 145 17.39 7.00 2.39
CA LYS A 145 18.23 5.84 2.08
C LYS A 145 17.45 4.53 2.16
N TYR A 146 17.24 3.95 0.98
CA TYR A 146 16.45 2.73 0.74
C TYR A 146 14.93 2.86 0.94
N GLN A 147 14.42 4.04 1.29
CA GLN A 147 12.99 4.27 1.40
C GLN A 147 12.42 4.90 0.13
N VAL A 148 11.17 4.55 -0.19
CA VAL A 148 10.45 5.13 -1.34
C VAL A 148 9.87 6.48 -0.95
N ASN A 149 10.37 7.54 -1.57
CA ASN A 149 9.96 8.92 -1.27
C ASN A 149 8.89 9.48 -2.22
N ASN A 150 8.57 8.77 -3.30
CA ASN A 150 7.76 9.33 -4.39
C ASN A 150 6.27 9.44 -4.06
N VAL A 151 5.76 8.80 -3.00
CA VAL A 151 4.37 8.98 -2.58
C VAL A 151 4.32 9.64 -1.21
N LEU A 152 3.80 10.87 -1.19
CA LEU A 152 3.78 11.75 -0.03
C LEU A 152 3.21 11.05 1.23
N GLY A 153 2.09 10.34 1.05
CA GLY A 153 1.42 9.65 2.15
C GLY A 153 2.26 8.56 2.80
N SER A 154 2.90 7.71 2.01
CA SER A 154 3.77 6.64 2.51
C SER A 154 5.02 7.22 3.17
N ASN A 155 5.61 8.26 2.57
CA ASN A 155 6.83 8.87 3.11
C ASN A 155 6.60 9.49 4.50
N LEU A 156 5.43 10.11 4.73
CA LEU A 156 5.06 10.63 6.04
C LEU A 156 5.11 9.52 7.12
N TRP A 157 4.49 8.38 6.85
CA TRP A 157 4.45 7.26 7.78
C TRP A 157 5.81 6.61 8.00
N ILE A 158 6.64 6.54 6.95
CA ILE A 158 8.04 6.12 7.06
C ILE A 158 8.77 7.02 8.06
N ILE A 159 8.74 8.34 7.89
CA ILE A 159 9.41 9.29 8.80
C ILE A 159 8.89 9.13 10.23
N LEU A 160 7.57 9.04 10.41
CA LEU A 160 6.95 8.90 11.73
C LEU A 160 7.39 7.63 12.45
N LEU A 161 7.32 6.47 11.80
CA LEU A 161 7.69 5.19 12.42
C LEU A 161 9.20 5.04 12.56
N TYR A 162 9.99 5.70 11.70
CA TYR A 162 11.44 5.81 11.86
C TYR A 162 11.81 6.60 13.12
N ARG A 163 11.17 7.76 13.35
CA ARG A 163 11.30 8.54 14.60
C ARG A 163 10.80 7.74 15.81
N HIS A 164 9.70 7.03 15.67
CA HIS A 164 9.07 6.27 16.76
C HIS A 164 9.99 5.13 17.26
N HIS A 165 10.70 4.44 16.37
CA HIS A 165 11.70 3.45 16.77
C HIS A 165 12.74 4.04 17.75
N ASN A 166 13.32 5.20 17.42
CA ASN A 166 14.31 5.86 18.29
C ASN A 166 13.69 6.32 19.61
N GLN A 167 12.42 6.74 19.60
CA GLN A 167 11.69 7.04 20.83
C GLN A 167 11.54 5.80 21.72
N ILE A 168 11.11 4.66 21.15
CA ILE A 168 10.98 3.39 21.88
C ILE A 168 12.33 2.95 22.43
N ALA A 169 13.39 2.96 21.62
CA ALA A 169 14.73 2.55 22.04
C ALA A 169 15.25 3.38 23.23
N ARG A 170 15.07 4.70 23.22
CA ARG A 170 15.44 5.58 24.34
C ARG A 170 14.67 5.25 25.62
N GLU A 171 13.37 5.02 25.52
CA GLU A 171 12.57 4.63 26.70
C GLU A 171 12.94 3.23 27.22
N LEU A 172 13.21 2.28 26.34
CA LEU A 172 13.68 0.95 26.72
C LEU A 172 15.04 1.02 27.43
N TYR A 173 15.96 1.87 26.94
CA TYR A 173 17.25 2.10 27.58
C TYR A 173 17.10 2.74 28.96
N ARG A 174 16.22 3.75 29.09
CA ARG A 174 15.92 4.40 30.37
C ARG A 174 15.35 3.41 31.40
N LEU A 175 14.47 2.51 30.96
CA LEU A 175 13.87 1.48 31.80
C LEU A 175 14.82 0.31 32.10
N ASN A 176 15.72 -0.01 31.16
CA ASN A 176 16.63 -1.14 31.25
C ASN A 176 18.07 -0.73 30.85
N PRO A 177 18.79 0.02 31.71
CA PRO A 177 20.13 0.53 31.37
C PRO A 177 21.19 -0.55 31.11
N SER A 178 20.94 -1.79 31.55
CA SER A 178 21.84 -2.94 31.34
C SER A 178 21.64 -3.66 30.00
N TRP A 179 20.64 -3.29 29.21
CA TRP A 179 20.43 -3.92 27.90
C TRP A 179 21.47 -3.43 26.90
N ASP A 180 21.99 -4.36 26.10
CA ASP A 180 22.90 -4.03 25.01
C ASP A 180 22.16 -3.41 23.81
N ASP A 181 22.92 -2.78 22.92
CA ASP A 181 22.39 -2.17 21.68
C ASP A 181 21.54 -3.15 20.87
N LYS A 182 21.98 -4.40 20.75
CA LYS A 182 21.28 -5.43 19.98
C LYS A 182 19.88 -5.68 20.57
N ARG A 183 19.78 -5.90 21.87
CA ARG A 183 18.50 -6.17 22.53
C ARG A 183 17.57 -4.96 22.45
N LEU A 184 18.09 -3.75 22.67
CA LEU A 184 17.33 -2.51 22.55
C LEU A 184 16.76 -2.33 21.14
N PHE A 185 17.61 -2.48 20.12
CA PHE A 185 17.22 -2.32 18.73
C PHE A 185 16.10 -3.28 18.32
N TYR A 186 16.31 -4.59 18.54
CA TYR A 186 15.32 -5.58 18.12
C TYR A 186 14.04 -5.51 18.95
N THR A 187 14.12 -5.18 20.24
CA THR A 187 12.90 -4.98 21.04
C THR A 187 12.13 -3.73 20.61
N ALA A 188 12.83 -2.64 20.29
CA ALA A 188 12.21 -1.43 19.75
C ALA A 188 11.56 -1.69 18.38
N ARG A 189 12.22 -2.47 17.52
CA ARG A 189 11.66 -2.95 16.24
C ARG A 189 10.38 -3.76 16.45
N ASP A 190 10.40 -4.76 17.33
CA ASP A 190 9.23 -5.63 17.57
C ASP A 190 8.02 -4.84 18.09
N ILE A 191 8.25 -3.87 18.98
CA ILE A 191 7.18 -2.98 19.48
C ILE A 191 6.64 -2.11 18.34
N ASN A 192 7.51 -1.53 17.51
CA ASN A 192 7.09 -0.67 16.40
C ASN A 192 6.27 -1.43 15.35
N ILE A 193 6.69 -2.67 15.02
CA ILE A 193 5.94 -3.57 14.15
C ILE A 193 4.57 -3.89 14.75
N ALA A 194 4.52 -4.26 16.04
CA ALA A 194 3.27 -4.60 16.71
C ALA A 194 2.28 -3.42 16.71
N ILE A 195 2.76 -2.19 16.95
CA ILE A 195 1.94 -0.97 16.87
C ILE A 195 1.41 -0.78 15.45
N SER A 196 2.25 -0.94 14.43
CA SER A 196 1.84 -0.77 13.04
C SER A 196 0.76 -1.78 12.62
N VAL A 197 0.97 -3.06 12.92
CA VAL A 197 0.00 -4.12 12.63
C VAL A 197 -1.31 -3.91 13.41
N GLN A 198 -1.23 -3.42 14.65
CA GLN A 198 -2.40 -3.08 15.46
C GLN A 198 -3.23 -1.96 14.81
N ILE A 199 -2.59 -0.87 14.38
CA ILE A 199 -3.27 0.22 13.66
C ILE A 199 -3.95 -0.33 12.40
N TYR A 200 -3.24 -1.16 11.63
CA TYR A 200 -3.79 -1.72 10.40
C TYR A 200 -5.02 -2.60 10.62
N PHE A 201 -4.90 -3.64 11.47
CA PHE A 201 -5.96 -4.65 11.64
C PHE A 201 -7.10 -4.24 12.56
N TYR A 202 -6.83 -3.47 13.62
CA TYR A 202 -7.82 -3.15 14.65
C TYR A 202 -8.44 -1.75 14.51
N GLU A 203 -7.75 -0.81 13.87
CA GLU A 203 -8.26 0.56 13.70
C GLU A 203 -8.73 0.82 12.27
N LEU A 204 -7.94 0.45 11.26
CA LEU A 204 -8.21 0.84 9.87
C LEU A 204 -9.06 -0.16 9.09
N LEU A 205 -8.62 -1.43 8.99
CA LEU A 205 -9.38 -2.45 8.26
C LEU A 205 -10.84 -2.59 8.72
N PRO A 206 -11.20 -2.47 10.02
CA PRO A 206 -12.58 -2.56 10.48
C PRO A 206 -13.50 -1.45 9.95
N ILE A 207 -12.96 -0.29 9.53
CA ILE A 207 -13.73 0.80 8.91
C ILE A 207 -14.23 0.39 7.52
N ILE A 208 -13.40 -0.38 6.79
CA ILE A 208 -13.69 -0.81 5.42
C ILE A 208 -14.37 -2.19 5.40
N PHE A 209 -13.86 -3.17 6.14
CA PHE A 209 -14.38 -4.54 6.14
C PHE A 209 -15.64 -4.67 6.99
N GLY A 210 -15.81 -3.77 7.96
CA GLY A 210 -16.80 -3.88 9.01
C GLY A 210 -16.26 -4.68 10.20
N LYS A 211 -16.27 -4.07 11.40
CA LYS A 211 -15.78 -4.73 12.63
C LYS A 211 -16.45 -6.09 12.90
N LYS A 212 -17.76 -6.21 12.66
CA LYS A 212 -18.49 -7.48 12.85
C LYS A 212 -18.01 -8.57 11.88
N ASN A 213 -17.73 -8.20 10.64
CA ASN A 213 -17.19 -9.09 9.63
C ASN A 213 -15.78 -9.54 10.03
N MET A 214 -14.89 -8.60 10.37
CA MET A 214 -13.53 -8.89 10.86
C MET A 214 -13.50 -9.88 12.04
N ILE A 215 -14.41 -9.73 13.01
CA ILE A 215 -14.56 -10.67 14.13
C ILE A 215 -15.10 -12.02 13.67
N ARG A 216 -16.12 -12.04 12.80
CA ARG A 216 -16.72 -13.27 12.26
C ARG A 216 -15.69 -14.11 11.51
N GLU A 217 -14.85 -13.47 10.71
CA GLU A 217 -13.77 -14.14 9.97
C GLU A 217 -12.59 -14.54 10.85
N GLY A 218 -12.56 -14.14 12.12
CA GLY A 218 -11.45 -14.41 13.02
C GLY A 218 -10.18 -13.61 12.70
N LEU A 219 -10.26 -12.57 11.86
CA LEU A 219 -9.14 -11.68 11.57
C LEU A 219 -8.75 -10.84 12.79
N ILE A 220 -9.74 -10.40 13.58
CA ILE A 220 -9.52 -9.74 14.88
C ILE A 220 -10.25 -10.45 16.01
N GLY A 221 -9.70 -10.35 17.22
CA GLY A 221 -10.34 -10.86 18.43
C GLY A 221 -11.37 -9.91 19.01
N ARG A 222 -12.08 -10.39 20.05
CA ARG A 222 -12.87 -9.53 20.96
C ARG A 222 -12.04 -8.95 22.12
N GLY A 223 -10.75 -9.27 22.16
CA GLY A 223 -9.79 -8.90 23.21
C GLY A 223 -8.95 -10.10 23.66
N GLY A 224 -7.83 -9.82 24.35
CA GLY A 224 -6.91 -10.83 24.89
C GLY A 224 -5.96 -11.49 23.88
N PHE A 225 -4.83 -12.01 24.36
CA PHE A 225 -3.82 -12.71 23.52
C PHE A 225 -4.45 -13.82 22.67
N ARG A 226 -4.05 -13.90 21.40
CA ARG A 226 -4.41 -14.98 20.49
C ARG A 226 -3.13 -15.56 19.91
N ASP A 227 -3.00 -16.87 19.93
CA ASP A 227 -1.99 -17.57 19.14
C ASP A 227 -2.73 -18.32 18.04
N LEU A 228 -2.52 -17.89 16.80
CA LEU A 228 -3.13 -18.47 15.61
C LEU A 228 -2.07 -19.08 14.70
N TYR A 229 -0.81 -19.13 15.17
CA TYR A 229 0.29 -19.58 14.36
C TYR A 229 0.11 -21.04 13.95
N ASP A 230 0.32 -21.31 12.68
CA ASP A 230 0.31 -22.65 12.09
C ASP A 230 1.51 -22.75 11.16
N GLU A 231 2.47 -23.59 11.54
CA GLU A 231 3.71 -23.81 10.80
C GLU A 231 3.50 -24.38 9.39
N ASN A 232 2.33 -24.96 9.13
CA ASN A 232 1.98 -25.54 7.84
C ASN A 232 1.40 -24.50 6.87
N VAL A 233 1.13 -23.27 7.32
CA VAL A 233 0.58 -22.20 6.48
C VAL A 233 1.70 -21.40 5.83
N GLU A 234 1.69 -21.38 4.49
CA GLU A 234 2.65 -20.64 3.68
C GLU A 234 2.43 -19.12 3.77
N PRO A 235 3.46 -18.33 4.15
CA PRO A 235 3.34 -16.88 4.36
C PRO A 235 3.21 -16.05 3.07
N ARG A 236 3.45 -16.63 1.89
CA ARG A 236 3.44 -15.91 0.61
C ARG A 236 2.20 -15.03 0.38
N MET A 237 2.43 -13.86 -0.20
CA MET A 237 1.36 -12.97 -0.66
C MET A 237 0.92 -13.37 -2.07
N SER A 238 -0.39 -13.46 -2.31
CA SER A 238 -0.96 -13.76 -3.63
C SER A 238 -0.88 -12.56 -4.59
N ASP A 239 -0.82 -12.83 -5.89
CA ASP A 239 -0.91 -11.78 -6.90
C ASP A 239 -2.30 -11.11 -6.87
N GLU A 240 -3.35 -11.86 -6.51
CA GLU A 240 -4.69 -11.35 -6.25
C GLU A 240 -4.72 -10.29 -5.15
N TYR A 241 -3.94 -10.47 -4.06
CA TYR A 241 -3.84 -9.46 -3.02
C TYR A 241 -3.28 -8.18 -3.60
N PHE A 242 -2.11 -8.23 -4.24
CA PHE A 242 -1.45 -7.04 -4.78
C PHE A 242 -2.30 -6.34 -5.84
N TYR A 243 -2.97 -7.12 -6.69
CA TYR A 243 -3.83 -6.58 -7.73
C TYR A 243 -5.12 -5.99 -7.16
N GLY A 244 -5.76 -6.69 -6.22
CA GLY A 244 -6.98 -6.23 -5.54
C GLY A 244 -6.76 -4.94 -4.73
N MET A 245 -5.58 -4.76 -4.12
CA MET A 245 -5.25 -3.52 -3.41
C MET A 245 -5.22 -2.28 -4.31
N ARG A 246 -5.16 -2.42 -5.65
CA ARG A 246 -5.30 -1.29 -6.59
C ARG A 246 -6.68 -0.64 -6.55
N TRP A 247 -7.69 -1.32 -6.00
CA TRP A 247 -8.98 -0.69 -5.71
C TRP A 247 -8.84 0.54 -4.80
N PHE A 248 -7.82 0.57 -3.92
CA PHE A 248 -7.55 1.72 -3.06
C PHE A 248 -7.04 2.95 -3.83
N HIS A 249 -6.65 2.83 -5.11
CA HIS A 249 -6.41 4.02 -5.94
C HIS A 249 -7.68 4.88 -6.03
N MET A 250 -8.87 4.28 -6.05
CA MET A 250 -10.14 4.99 -6.20
C MET A 250 -10.53 5.83 -4.98
N ILE A 251 -9.89 5.62 -3.82
CA ILE A 251 -10.15 6.41 -2.61
C ILE A 251 -9.11 7.52 -2.40
N GLN A 252 -8.10 7.61 -3.27
CA GLN A 252 -7.07 8.65 -3.18
C GLN A 252 -7.59 9.94 -3.83
N LYS A 253 -7.51 11.06 -3.11
CA LYS A 253 -7.87 12.35 -3.72
C LYS A 253 -6.70 12.85 -4.57
N THR A 254 -6.98 13.14 -5.84
CA THR A 254 -6.00 13.69 -6.79
C THR A 254 -5.71 15.18 -6.57
N ASN A 255 -6.63 15.90 -5.94
CA ASN A 255 -6.50 17.33 -5.69
C ASN A 255 -6.22 17.57 -4.21
N MET A 256 -4.94 17.61 -3.84
CA MET A 256 -4.53 18.15 -2.55
C MET A 256 -4.77 19.67 -2.61
N ASN A 257 -5.53 20.24 -1.67
CA ASN A 257 -5.87 21.69 -1.64
C ASN A 257 -4.65 22.61 -1.37
N PHE A 258 -3.43 22.12 -1.59
CA PHE A 258 -2.23 22.92 -1.68
C PHE A 258 -1.99 23.14 -3.17
N ASN A 259 -2.15 24.36 -3.67
CA ASN A 259 -1.77 24.87 -5.01
C ASN A 259 -2.03 23.94 -6.23
N PRO A 260 -2.70 24.37 -7.32
CA PRO A 260 -3.06 23.53 -8.48
C PRO A 260 -1.93 22.76 -9.22
N LYS A 261 -0.68 22.85 -8.78
CA LYS A 261 0.51 22.11 -9.23
C LYS A 261 0.85 20.84 -8.41
N PHE A 262 0.13 20.51 -7.34
CA PHE A 262 0.44 19.33 -6.52
C PHE A 262 -0.11 18.03 -7.14
N SER A 263 0.77 17.05 -7.30
CA SER A 263 0.47 15.65 -7.66
C SER A 263 0.56 14.76 -6.41
N ILE A 264 -0.10 13.60 -6.41
CA ILE A 264 0.06 12.55 -5.37
C ILE A 264 1.52 12.05 -5.34
N PHE A 265 2.14 12.01 -6.52
CA PHE A 265 3.58 11.89 -6.66
C PHE A 265 4.16 13.30 -6.64
N GLY A 266 4.11 13.90 -5.45
CA GLY A 266 4.46 15.30 -5.26
C GLY A 266 5.89 15.56 -5.70
N SER A 267 6.11 16.62 -6.47
CA SER A 267 7.45 17.17 -6.65
C SER A 267 8.02 17.46 -5.25
N PRO A 268 9.18 16.90 -4.88
CA PRO A 268 9.73 17.04 -3.53
C PRO A 268 10.17 18.46 -3.16
N GLU A 269 10.02 19.41 -4.10
CA GLU A 269 10.26 20.86 -3.99
C GLU A 269 9.72 21.53 -2.73
N ARG A 270 8.77 20.90 -2.02
CA ARG A 270 8.10 21.49 -0.86
C ARG A 270 7.96 20.57 0.35
N PHE A 271 8.80 19.52 0.46
CA PHE A 271 8.96 18.83 1.76
C PHE A 271 9.59 19.75 2.82
N LYS A 272 10.15 20.89 2.40
CA LYS A 272 10.45 22.05 3.24
C LYS A 272 9.18 22.69 3.80
N TYR A 273 8.72 22.18 4.96
CA TYR A 273 8.10 22.92 6.08
C TYR A 273 6.58 22.93 6.39
N PRO A 274 5.58 22.58 5.56
CA PRO A 274 4.19 22.79 6.02
C PRO A 274 3.56 21.58 6.71
N PHE A 275 3.91 20.34 6.33
CA PHE A 275 3.03 19.19 6.60
C PHE A 275 3.00 18.70 8.06
N LEU A 276 4.06 18.96 8.84
CA LEU A 276 4.06 18.71 10.29
C LEU A 276 3.30 19.80 11.08
N LYS A 277 2.99 20.95 10.46
CA LYS A 277 2.34 22.11 11.10
C LYS A 277 0.87 22.33 10.73
N TYR A 278 0.34 21.67 9.69
CA TYR A 278 -1.06 21.81 9.29
C TYR A 278 -1.89 20.59 9.69
N PRO A 279 -3.06 20.78 10.34
CA PRO A 279 -3.91 19.67 10.72
C PRO A 279 -4.39 18.92 9.47
N ILE A 280 -4.22 17.58 9.46
CA ILE A 280 -4.74 16.65 8.45
C ILE A 280 -6.26 16.50 8.63
N THR A 281 -6.97 17.61 8.73
CA THR A 281 -8.42 17.66 8.95
C THR A 281 -9.08 18.34 7.77
N THR A 282 -9.28 17.58 6.70
CA THR A 282 -10.40 17.87 5.79
C THR A 282 -11.08 16.56 5.47
N ARG A 283 -12.40 16.52 5.63
CA ARG A 283 -13.27 15.36 5.34
C ARG A 283 -13.47 15.26 3.82
N PRO A 284 -12.89 14.28 3.12
CA PRO A 284 -13.21 13.96 1.75
C PRO A 284 -14.31 12.88 1.68
N LYS A 285 -15.16 12.97 0.66
CA LYS A 285 -15.84 11.79 0.11
C LYS A 285 -14.85 11.06 -0.81
N ALA A 286 -14.89 9.73 -0.85
CA ALA A 286 -14.19 8.98 -1.89
C ALA A 286 -14.87 9.27 -3.24
N GLU A 287 -14.17 9.96 -4.14
CA GLU A 287 -14.65 10.27 -5.49
C GLU A 287 -13.65 9.77 -6.52
N VAL A 288 -14.14 9.06 -7.54
CA VAL A 288 -13.38 8.71 -8.74
C VAL A 288 -13.19 9.97 -9.56
N SER A 289 -12.01 10.59 -9.47
CA SER A 289 -11.70 11.79 -10.26
C SER A 289 -11.06 11.41 -11.59
N LEU A 290 -11.60 11.96 -12.68
CA LEU A 290 -10.95 12.00 -14.01
C LEU A 290 -9.51 12.56 -13.98
N GLN A 291 -9.11 13.27 -12.91
CA GLN A 291 -7.75 13.78 -12.74
C GLN A 291 -6.71 12.68 -12.41
N MET A 292 -7.14 11.47 -12.04
CA MET A 292 -6.22 10.31 -11.90
C MET A 292 -5.61 9.93 -13.25
N ALA A 293 -6.28 10.29 -14.35
CA ALA A 293 -5.87 9.99 -15.72
C ALA A 293 -4.72 10.87 -16.25
N ASP A 294 -4.28 11.90 -15.52
CA ASP A 294 -3.24 12.82 -16.03
C ASP A 294 -2.24 13.30 -14.97
N ARG A 295 -2.63 13.34 -13.69
CA ARG A 295 -1.80 13.97 -12.64
C ARG A 295 -1.14 13.01 -11.68
N LEU A 296 -1.30 11.68 -11.83
CA LEU A 296 -0.75 10.75 -10.85
C LEU A 296 0.78 10.85 -10.81
N LEU A 297 1.49 10.74 -11.93
CA LEU A 297 2.96 10.75 -11.97
C LEU A 297 3.56 12.11 -12.40
N GLY A 298 2.89 13.22 -12.06
CA GLY A 298 3.28 14.56 -12.48
C GLY A 298 4.74 14.88 -12.09
N GLY A 299 5.61 15.02 -13.09
CA GLY A 299 7.05 15.25 -12.92
C GLY A 299 7.95 14.04 -13.23
N ILE A 300 7.40 12.82 -13.24
CA ILE A 300 8.08 11.60 -13.73
C ILE A 300 7.61 11.28 -15.16
N LEU A 301 6.30 11.35 -15.40
CA LEU A 301 5.70 11.17 -16.72
C LEU A 301 4.98 12.45 -17.15
N PHE A 302 5.01 12.74 -18.45
CA PHE A 302 4.27 13.86 -19.05
C PHE A 302 2.75 13.66 -18.92
N SER A 303 2.30 12.41 -19.01
CA SER A 303 0.92 12.01 -18.75
C SER A 303 0.88 10.55 -18.28
N SER A 304 -0.13 10.21 -17.46
CA SER A 304 -0.29 8.88 -16.89
C SER A 304 -1.74 8.61 -16.49
N ASP A 305 -2.27 7.46 -16.91
CA ASP A 305 -3.58 6.97 -16.48
C ASP A 305 -3.43 5.74 -15.59
N ALA A 306 -3.68 5.91 -14.29
CA ALA A 306 -3.49 4.86 -13.30
C ALA A 306 -4.52 3.73 -13.43
N PRO A 307 -5.84 3.98 -13.50
CA PRO A 307 -6.83 2.95 -13.84
C PRO A 307 -6.48 2.16 -15.11
N THR A 308 -6.11 2.83 -16.20
CA THR A 308 -5.75 2.13 -17.45
C THR A 308 -4.45 1.32 -17.29
N SER A 309 -3.48 1.84 -16.54
CA SER A 309 -2.26 1.11 -16.19
C SER A 309 -2.56 -0.13 -15.34
N ASP A 310 -3.52 -0.05 -14.41
CA ASP A 310 -3.95 -1.16 -13.58
C ASP A 310 -4.59 -2.28 -14.41
N LEU A 311 -5.48 -1.92 -15.36
CA LEU A 311 -6.07 -2.90 -16.29
C LEU A 311 -4.97 -3.58 -17.12
N LYS A 312 -4.06 -2.80 -17.71
CA LYS A 312 -2.98 -3.34 -18.54
C LYS A 312 -2.03 -4.22 -17.73
N LYS A 313 -1.70 -3.84 -16.48
CA LYS A 313 -0.88 -4.65 -15.56
C LYS A 313 -1.56 -5.97 -15.20
N GLY A 314 -2.87 -5.98 -14.97
CA GLY A 314 -3.62 -7.22 -14.69
C GLY A 314 -3.51 -8.25 -15.80
N ARG A 315 -3.63 -7.79 -17.06
CA ARG A 315 -3.44 -8.65 -18.24
C ARG A 315 -2.01 -9.24 -18.30
N TYR A 316 -0.99 -8.47 -17.91
CA TYR A 316 0.39 -8.99 -17.83
C TYR A 316 0.61 -9.95 -16.67
N PHE A 317 -0.08 -9.75 -15.55
CA PHE A 317 0.03 -10.61 -14.38
C PHE A 317 -0.73 -11.92 -14.55
N GLY A 318 -1.49 -12.09 -15.64
CA GLY A 318 -2.31 -13.28 -15.85
C GLY A 318 -3.49 -13.38 -14.87
N ILE A 319 -3.95 -12.23 -14.34
CA ILE A 319 -5.10 -12.17 -13.45
C ILE A 319 -6.33 -12.69 -14.19
N GLN A 320 -7.05 -13.59 -13.53
CA GLN A 320 -8.21 -14.24 -14.14
C GLN A 320 -9.38 -13.26 -14.31
N PRO A 321 -10.37 -13.62 -15.15
CA PRO A 321 -11.63 -12.89 -15.23
C PRO A 321 -12.30 -12.73 -13.86
N TYR A 322 -12.98 -11.61 -13.66
CA TYR A 322 -13.74 -11.32 -12.42
C TYR A 322 -14.66 -12.48 -12.02
N VAL A 323 -15.37 -13.06 -12.99
CA VAL A 323 -16.31 -14.15 -12.72
C VAL A 323 -15.63 -15.33 -12.05
N ASN A 324 -14.40 -15.71 -12.42
CA ASN A 324 -13.70 -16.84 -11.80
C ASN A 324 -13.45 -16.60 -10.30
N TYR A 325 -13.11 -15.37 -9.92
CA TYR A 325 -12.96 -15.00 -8.51
C TYR A 325 -14.31 -14.93 -7.80
N LYS A 326 -15.37 -14.48 -8.47
CA LYS A 326 -16.72 -14.52 -7.91
C LYS A 326 -17.18 -15.96 -7.67
N GLU A 327 -16.92 -16.87 -8.62
CA GLU A 327 -17.20 -18.30 -8.48
C GLU A 327 -16.43 -18.90 -7.29
N PHE A 328 -15.15 -18.57 -7.16
CA PHE A 328 -14.33 -18.98 -6.00
C PHE A 328 -14.93 -18.50 -4.67
N CYS A 329 -15.40 -17.25 -4.62
CA CYS A 329 -15.92 -16.65 -3.39
C CYS A 329 -17.34 -17.12 -3.03
N THR A 330 -18.17 -17.51 -4.00
CA THR A 330 -19.60 -17.84 -3.75
C THR A 330 -19.96 -19.30 -4.01
N ASN A 331 -19.06 -20.07 -4.65
CA ASN A 331 -19.32 -21.41 -5.18
C ASN A 331 -20.51 -21.46 -6.17
N ARG A 332 -20.85 -20.35 -6.82
CA ARG A 332 -21.88 -20.27 -7.87
C ARG A 332 -21.23 -20.04 -9.22
N LYS A 333 -21.87 -20.51 -10.30
CA LYS A 333 -21.42 -20.27 -11.67
C LYS A 333 -21.98 -18.95 -12.21
N TYR A 334 -21.16 -18.19 -12.93
CA TYR A 334 -21.55 -16.92 -13.56
C TYR A 334 -21.23 -16.99 -15.05
N THR A 335 -22.26 -17.23 -15.86
CA THR A 335 -22.13 -17.49 -17.29
C THR A 335 -22.72 -16.40 -18.17
N SER A 336 -23.50 -15.49 -17.58
CA SER A 336 -24.12 -14.36 -18.26
C SER A 336 -24.11 -13.12 -17.38
N PHE A 337 -24.21 -11.92 -17.98
CA PHE A 337 -24.37 -10.68 -17.20
C PHE A 337 -25.64 -10.68 -16.34
N ALA A 338 -26.66 -11.47 -16.69
CA ALA A 338 -27.86 -11.61 -15.87
C ALA A 338 -27.56 -12.24 -14.49
N ASP A 339 -26.57 -13.14 -14.41
CA ASP A 339 -26.14 -13.78 -13.17
C ASP A 339 -25.46 -12.78 -12.20
N LEU A 340 -25.06 -11.60 -12.72
CA LEU A 340 -24.35 -10.56 -11.96
C LEU A 340 -25.28 -9.47 -11.40
N LYS A 341 -26.59 -9.51 -11.67
CA LYS A 341 -27.57 -8.48 -11.25
C LYS A 341 -27.57 -8.20 -9.74
N ASP A 342 -27.31 -9.22 -8.93
CA ASP A 342 -27.25 -9.05 -7.47
C ASP A 342 -25.97 -8.31 -7.04
N SER A 343 -24.88 -8.47 -7.79
CA SER A 343 -23.55 -7.92 -7.46
C SER A 343 -23.38 -6.46 -7.88
N PHE A 344 -24.13 -5.98 -8.87
CA PHE A 344 -24.01 -4.63 -9.44
C PHE A 344 -25.33 -3.86 -9.44
N SER A 345 -25.28 -2.52 -9.49
CA SER A 345 -26.46 -1.73 -9.84
C SER A 345 -26.78 -1.88 -11.34
N CYS A 346 -28.01 -1.58 -11.75
CA CYS A 346 -28.37 -1.64 -13.18
C CYS A 346 -27.48 -0.71 -14.02
N GLU A 347 -27.13 0.47 -13.50
CA GLU A 347 -26.22 1.41 -14.16
C GLU A 347 -24.82 0.80 -14.32
N HIS A 348 -24.24 0.30 -13.23
CA HIS A 348 -22.89 -0.27 -13.24
C HIS A 348 -22.79 -1.49 -14.16
N LEU A 349 -23.80 -2.36 -14.14
CA LEU A 349 -23.84 -3.53 -15.01
C LEU A 349 -23.94 -3.11 -16.48
N SER A 350 -24.74 -2.09 -16.79
CA SER A 350 -24.84 -1.55 -18.16
C SER A 350 -23.50 -1.01 -18.64
N ARG A 351 -22.72 -0.34 -17.77
CA ARG A 351 -21.36 0.13 -18.12
C ARG A 351 -20.40 -1.00 -18.43
N LEU A 352 -20.49 -2.12 -17.74
CA LEU A 352 -19.68 -3.29 -18.07
C LEU A 352 -20.11 -3.86 -19.43
N MET A 353 -21.40 -3.99 -19.69
CA MET A 353 -21.94 -4.49 -20.97
C MET A 353 -21.65 -3.57 -22.16
N GLU A 354 -21.41 -2.27 -21.94
CA GLU A 354 -20.97 -1.34 -22.98
C GLU A 354 -19.52 -1.61 -23.45
N VAL A 355 -18.70 -2.25 -22.61
CA VAL A 355 -17.26 -2.43 -22.84
C VAL A 355 -16.88 -3.90 -23.09
N TYR A 356 -17.58 -4.83 -22.44
CA TYR A 356 -17.28 -6.27 -22.47
C TYR A 356 -18.42 -7.05 -23.12
N GLU A 357 -18.08 -7.89 -24.09
CA GLU A 357 -19.05 -8.73 -24.80
C GLU A 357 -19.50 -9.93 -23.95
N ASP A 358 -18.57 -10.58 -23.23
CA ASP A 358 -18.82 -11.72 -22.35
C ASP A 358 -18.43 -11.38 -20.89
N PRO A 359 -19.19 -11.80 -19.86
CA PRO A 359 -18.77 -11.62 -18.46
C PRO A 359 -17.42 -12.27 -18.12
N LYS A 360 -16.96 -13.26 -18.91
CA LYS A 360 -15.63 -13.88 -18.81
C LYS A 360 -14.49 -13.01 -19.34
N ASP A 361 -14.78 -11.88 -19.98
CA ASP A 361 -13.76 -10.93 -20.42
C ASP A 361 -13.54 -9.79 -19.41
N VAL A 362 -14.44 -9.65 -18.43
CA VAL A 362 -14.39 -8.57 -17.45
C VAL A 362 -13.17 -8.73 -16.54
N GLU A 363 -12.24 -7.78 -16.58
CA GLU A 363 -11.10 -7.79 -15.66
C GLU A 363 -11.52 -7.58 -14.21
N LEU A 364 -10.79 -8.22 -13.29
CA LEU A 364 -11.06 -8.16 -11.86
C LEU A 364 -11.22 -6.72 -11.35
N VAL A 365 -10.23 -5.84 -11.52
CA VAL A 365 -10.31 -4.47 -10.96
C VAL A 365 -11.41 -3.60 -11.59
N ALA A 366 -11.72 -3.79 -12.88
CA ALA A 366 -12.83 -3.08 -13.52
C ALA A 366 -14.16 -3.38 -12.82
N ALA A 367 -14.40 -4.67 -12.55
CA ALA A 367 -15.55 -5.11 -11.77
C ALA A 367 -15.48 -4.62 -10.32
N LEU A 368 -14.33 -4.70 -9.65
CA LEU A 368 -14.20 -4.25 -8.25
C LEU A 368 -14.51 -2.75 -8.08
N TRP A 369 -14.24 -1.89 -9.06
CA TRP A 369 -14.60 -0.47 -8.99
C TRP A 369 -16.11 -0.22 -8.99
N LEU A 370 -16.89 -1.18 -9.50
CA LEU A 370 -18.34 -1.05 -9.72
C LEU A 370 -19.18 -1.99 -8.85
N GLU A 371 -18.57 -3.03 -8.27
CA GLU A 371 -19.27 -4.02 -7.46
C GLU A 371 -19.80 -3.40 -6.17
N LYS A 372 -21.00 -3.83 -5.75
CA LYS A 372 -21.60 -3.39 -4.48
C LYS A 372 -20.71 -3.79 -3.30
N PRO A 373 -20.67 -2.97 -2.24
CA PRO A 373 -19.93 -3.31 -1.04
C PRO A 373 -20.53 -4.52 -0.31
N VAL A 374 -19.68 -5.26 0.39
CA VAL A 374 -20.08 -6.36 1.28
C VAL A 374 -21.03 -5.86 2.37
N LYS A 375 -22.01 -6.67 2.75
CA LYS A 375 -22.93 -6.32 3.84
C LYS A 375 -22.17 -6.02 5.14
N GLY A 376 -22.40 -4.83 5.70
CA GLY A 376 -21.76 -4.39 6.94
C GLY A 376 -20.34 -3.85 6.77
N GLY A 377 -19.85 -3.72 5.53
CA GLY A 377 -18.60 -3.06 5.18
C GLY A 377 -18.79 -2.09 3.99
N ASN A 378 -17.69 -1.53 3.50
CA ASN A 378 -17.61 -0.52 2.44
C ASN A 378 -16.64 -0.93 1.32
N ILE A 379 -16.31 -2.22 1.23
CA ILE A 379 -15.40 -2.79 0.22
C ILE A 379 -16.18 -3.76 -0.67
N PRO A 380 -15.89 -3.85 -1.97
CA PRO A 380 -16.51 -4.82 -2.86
C PRO A 380 -16.53 -6.24 -2.28
N GLU A 381 -17.63 -6.95 -2.46
CA GLU A 381 -17.81 -8.29 -1.89
C GLU A 381 -16.72 -9.28 -2.33
N THR A 382 -16.33 -9.23 -3.61
CA THR A 382 -15.27 -10.11 -4.14
C THR A 382 -13.91 -9.73 -3.58
N LEU A 383 -13.61 -8.42 -3.49
CA LEU A 383 -12.36 -7.96 -2.89
C LEU A 383 -12.27 -8.30 -1.39
N TYR A 384 -13.37 -8.17 -0.67
CA TYR A 384 -13.46 -8.59 0.74
C TYR A 384 -13.07 -10.06 0.91
N CYS A 385 -13.60 -10.94 0.06
CA CYS A 385 -13.29 -12.37 0.07
C CYS A 385 -11.80 -12.63 -0.17
N LEU A 386 -11.24 -12.08 -1.26
CA LEU A 386 -9.83 -12.27 -1.63
C LEU A 386 -8.88 -11.76 -0.55
N LEU A 387 -9.12 -10.55 -0.03
CA LEU A 387 -8.27 -9.99 1.02
C LEU A 387 -8.43 -10.71 2.35
N THR A 388 -9.64 -11.18 2.70
CA THR A 388 -9.87 -11.97 3.92
C THR A 388 -9.09 -13.29 3.87
N GLU A 389 -9.05 -13.94 2.72
CA GLU A 389 -8.25 -15.16 2.49
C GLU A 389 -6.77 -14.87 2.75
N GLN A 390 -6.21 -13.84 2.10
CA GLN A 390 -4.80 -13.48 2.27
C GLN A 390 -4.49 -13.09 3.72
N TYR A 391 -5.31 -12.26 4.35
CA TYR A 391 -5.06 -11.82 5.73
C TYR A 391 -5.14 -12.98 6.73
N LYS A 392 -6.04 -13.95 6.54
CA LYS A 392 -6.07 -15.16 7.37
C LYS A 392 -4.76 -15.92 7.24
N ARG A 393 -4.23 -16.07 6.02
CA ARG A 393 -2.93 -16.71 5.79
C ARG A 393 -1.79 -15.95 6.45
N THR A 394 -1.68 -14.64 6.20
CA THR A 394 -0.64 -13.79 6.79
C THR A 394 -0.61 -13.91 8.31
N ILE A 395 -1.77 -13.77 8.99
CA ILE A 395 -1.85 -13.88 10.46
C ILE A 395 -1.44 -15.27 10.96
N LYS A 396 -1.87 -16.35 10.28
CA LYS A 396 -1.57 -17.73 10.70
C LYS A 396 -0.13 -18.13 10.41
N SER A 397 0.47 -17.60 9.35
CA SER A 397 1.83 -17.96 8.92
C SER A 397 2.92 -17.20 9.67
N ASP A 398 2.56 -16.13 10.37
CA ASP A 398 3.51 -15.25 11.03
C ASP A 398 3.70 -15.67 12.50
N ARG A 399 4.81 -16.37 12.77
CA ARG A 399 5.20 -16.80 14.12
C ARG A 399 5.43 -15.63 15.08
N HIS A 400 5.68 -14.44 14.53
CA HIS A 400 5.94 -13.20 15.27
C HIS A 400 4.71 -12.30 15.28
N CYS A 401 3.61 -12.71 14.62
CA CYS A 401 2.35 -12.00 14.66
C CYS A 401 1.96 -11.90 16.12
N ASN A 402 1.70 -10.70 16.58
CA ASN A 402 1.47 -10.42 17.97
C ASN A 402 0.01 -9.98 18.10
N PRO A 403 -0.98 -10.90 18.06
CA PRO A 403 -2.35 -10.49 17.81
C PRO A 403 -3.00 -9.93 19.07
N LEU A 404 -2.26 -9.83 20.18
CA LEU A 404 -2.52 -9.06 21.40
C LEU A 404 -1.37 -9.36 22.37
N MET A 405 -0.28 -8.57 22.35
CA MET A 405 0.76 -8.64 23.38
C MET A 405 0.08 -8.83 24.74
N LYS A 406 0.36 -9.96 25.41
CA LYS A 406 0.18 -10.04 26.86
C LYS A 406 1.22 -9.09 27.46
N CYS A 407 0.96 -7.79 27.42
CA CYS A 407 1.57 -6.88 28.36
C CYS A 407 0.98 -7.27 29.71
N ASN A 408 1.62 -8.22 30.39
CA ASN A 408 1.46 -8.34 31.82
C ASN A 408 1.95 -6.99 32.37
N SER A 409 1.01 -6.09 32.66
CA SER A 409 1.24 -4.72 33.13
C SER A 409 2.07 -4.66 34.42
N SER A 410 2.34 -5.82 35.03
CA SER A 410 3.24 -5.99 36.17
C SER A 410 4.74 -5.99 35.81
N ARG A 411 5.14 -6.14 34.54
CA ARG A 411 6.57 -6.21 34.15
C ARG A 411 7.05 -5.19 33.10
N ILE A 412 6.14 -4.59 32.34
CA ILE A 412 6.46 -3.43 31.51
C ILE A 412 5.89 -2.25 32.29
N GLY A 413 6.76 -1.47 32.95
CA GLY A 413 6.34 -0.22 33.58
C GLY A 413 5.51 0.58 32.56
N LYS A 414 4.38 1.15 32.99
CA LYS A 414 3.44 1.88 32.12
C LYS A 414 4.24 2.78 31.16
N LEU A 415 4.31 2.40 29.89
CA LEU A 415 4.84 3.29 28.85
C LEU A 415 3.80 4.39 28.69
N ASP A 416 4.11 5.57 29.21
CA ASP A 416 3.23 6.72 29.10
C ASP A 416 3.34 7.32 27.70
N LEU A 417 2.38 6.99 26.84
CA LEU A 417 2.26 7.52 25.48
C LEU A 417 1.38 8.80 25.44
N THR A 418 0.96 9.35 26.58
CA THR A 418 0.17 10.59 26.65
C THR A 418 0.84 11.88 26.13
N PRO A 419 2.17 12.00 25.96
CA PRO A 419 2.77 13.23 25.42
C PRO A 419 2.26 13.67 24.03
N TRP A 420 1.55 12.79 23.30
CA TRP A 420 0.90 13.11 22.03
C TRP A 420 -0.34 14.02 22.15
N LYS A 421 -0.89 14.24 23.35
CA LYS A 421 -2.11 15.07 23.51
C LYS A 421 -1.85 16.56 23.74
N GLU A 422 -0.65 16.94 24.14
CA GLU A 422 -0.38 18.31 24.61
C GLU A 422 0.54 19.13 23.70
N SER A 423 0.87 18.60 22.51
CA SER A 423 1.72 19.29 21.53
C SER A 423 1.13 19.36 20.10
N ALA A 424 -0.20 19.23 19.98
CA ALA A 424 -0.93 19.50 18.73
C ALA A 424 -1.57 20.89 18.72
#